data_AF-B2AQD4-F1
#
_entry.id   AF-B2AQD4-F1
#
_cell.length_a   1.000
_cell.length_b   1.000
_cell.length_c   1.000
_cell.angle_alpha   90.00
_cell.angle_beta   90.00
_cell.angle_gamma   90.00
#
_symmetry.space_group_name_H-M   'P 1'
#
loop_
_entity.id
_entity.type
_entity.pdbx_description
1 polymer ?
#
loop_
_entity_poly.entity_id
_entity_poly.type
_entity_poly.pdbx_seq_one_letter_code
_entity_poly.pdbx_strand_id
1 'polypeptide(L)'
;MITWYSMWIFLWDDVIEDSATPASGITDKVSWIHHQALKYMEYHLGLSSSLEEPIPPTKYCTLFRYAAEPFRKASSLLQRIRFYEELKVYMDGCEVEQEFVRAGELPSWREYWSHRLGTSSVHTYSALGEYMSGGNIPPEMLDTPELKELWVGINRHIVT
;
A
#
# COMPACT_ATOMS: atom_id res chain seq x y z
N MET A 1 -7.84 -13.60 3.84
CA MET A 1 -7.45 -12.18 3.77
C MET A 1 -6.01 -12.03 3.33
N ILE A 2 -5.03 -12.43 4.16
CA ILE A 2 -3.60 -12.22 3.88
C ILE A 2 -3.14 -12.79 2.55
N THR A 3 -3.56 -14.01 2.19
CA THR A 3 -3.21 -14.60 0.88
C THR A 3 -3.67 -13.74 -0.29
N TRP A 4 -4.90 -13.21 -0.26
CA TRP A 4 -5.42 -12.32 -1.30
C TRP A 4 -4.70 -10.98 -1.32
N TYR A 5 -4.36 -10.46 -0.14
CA TYR A 5 -3.59 -9.22 -0.02
C TYR A 5 -2.19 -9.37 -0.60
N SER A 6 -1.48 -10.43 -0.24
CA SER A 6 -0.15 -10.72 -0.78
C SER A 6 -0.18 -10.93 -2.29
N MET A 7 -1.18 -11.65 -2.83
CA MET A 7 -1.33 -11.77 -4.27
C MET A 7 -1.56 -10.41 -4.94
N TRP A 8 -2.40 -9.58 -4.34
CA TRP A 8 -2.67 -8.24 -4.86
C TRP A 8 -1.43 -7.36 -4.85
N ILE A 9 -0.63 -7.36 -3.78
CA ILE A 9 0.53 -6.44 -3.69
C ILE A 9 1.63 -6.79 -4.69
N PHE A 10 1.89 -8.07 -4.93
CA PHE A 10 2.84 -8.49 -5.98
C PHE A 10 2.33 -8.12 -7.38
N LEU A 11 1.05 -8.35 -7.67
CA LEU A 11 0.49 -7.99 -8.98
C LEU A 11 0.38 -6.48 -9.17
N TRP A 12 0.24 -5.72 -8.08
CA TRP A 12 0.31 -4.27 -8.12
C TRP A 12 1.70 -3.80 -8.51
N ASP A 13 2.75 -4.38 -7.92
CA ASP A 13 4.15 -4.09 -8.26
C ASP A 13 4.41 -4.30 -9.77
N ASP A 14 3.99 -5.44 -10.33
CA ASP A 14 4.09 -5.72 -11.78
C ASP A 14 3.36 -4.68 -12.65
N VAL A 15 2.16 -4.27 -12.24
CA VAL A 15 1.35 -3.25 -12.95
C VAL A 15 2.06 -1.90 -12.96
N ILE A 16 2.64 -1.54 -11.82
CA ILE A 16 3.38 -0.29 -11.64
C ILE A 16 4.67 -0.32 -12.46
N GLU A 17 5.42 -1.42 -12.47
CA GLU A 17 6.63 -1.58 -13.28
C GLU A 17 6.32 -1.46 -14.79
N ASP A 18 5.31 -2.18 -15.30
CA ASP A 18 4.92 -2.12 -16.71
C ASP A 18 4.53 -0.69 -17.14
N SER A 19 3.78 0.01 -16.28
CA SER A 19 3.33 1.39 -16.54
C SER A 19 4.44 2.45 -16.45
N ALA A 20 5.59 2.13 -15.86
CA ALA A 20 6.75 3.02 -15.77
C ALA A 20 7.59 3.02 -17.04
N THR A 21 7.45 1.99 -17.90
CA THR A 21 8.27 1.86 -19.10
C THR A 21 7.97 2.96 -20.13
N PRO A 22 8.99 3.61 -20.74
CA PRO A 22 8.78 4.68 -21.73
C PRO A 22 7.98 4.24 -22.96
N ALA A 23 8.00 2.94 -23.28
CA ALA A 23 7.24 2.34 -24.37
C ALA A 23 5.71 2.34 -24.13
N SER A 24 5.26 2.54 -22.90
CA SER A 24 3.84 2.56 -22.54
C SER A 24 3.10 3.81 -23.04
N GLY A 25 3.82 4.91 -23.32
CA GLY A 25 3.32 6.12 -23.99
C GLY A 25 2.26 6.94 -23.24
N ILE A 26 1.99 6.66 -21.94
CA ILE A 26 0.82 7.23 -21.26
C ILE A 26 1.15 7.69 -19.83
N THR A 27 1.68 8.90 -19.71
CA THR A 27 1.97 9.56 -18.42
C THR A 27 0.70 9.78 -17.58
N ASP A 28 -0.39 10.20 -18.21
CA ASP A 28 -1.67 10.48 -17.54
C ASP A 28 -2.34 9.22 -16.96
N LYS A 29 -2.01 8.03 -17.47
CA LYS A 29 -2.59 6.78 -16.97
C LYS A 29 -2.09 6.45 -15.58
N VAL A 30 -0.86 6.81 -15.24
CA VAL A 30 -0.25 6.22 -14.05
C VAL A 30 -0.65 6.95 -12.79
N SER A 31 -0.62 8.29 -12.81
CA SER A 31 -1.19 9.06 -11.70
C SER A 31 -2.69 8.77 -11.56
N TRP A 32 -3.40 8.54 -12.66
CA TRP A 32 -4.79 8.06 -12.59
C TRP A 32 -4.89 6.66 -11.95
N ILE A 33 -4.05 5.69 -12.33
CA ILE A 33 -4.04 4.34 -11.77
C ILE A 33 -3.81 4.39 -10.25
N HIS A 34 -2.83 5.16 -9.77
CA HIS A 34 -2.54 5.35 -8.34
C HIS A 34 -3.74 5.93 -7.59
N HIS A 35 -4.21 7.11 -8.03
CA HIS A 35 -5.32 7.79 -7.38
C HIS A 35 -6.60 6.95 -7.39
N GLN A 36 -6.88 6.27 -8.50
CA GLN A 36 -8.06 5.43 -8.62
C GLN A 36 -7.94 4.15 -7.78
N ALA A 37 -6.74 3.58 -7.63
CA ALA A 37 -6.49 2.45 -6.76
C ALA A 37 -6.70 2.83 -5.29
N LEU A 38 -6.22 4.01 -4.86
CA LEU A 38 -6.46 4.52 -3.50
C LEU A 38 -7.95 4.68 -3.20
N LYS A 39 -8.74 5.23 -4.14
CA LYS A 39 -10.20 5.32 -4.00
C LYS A 39 -10.85 3.95 -3.90
N TYR A 40 -10.41 3.00 -4.73
CA TYR A 40 -10.91 1.62 -4.72
C TYR A 40 -10.65 0.94 -3.36
N MET A 41 -9.44 1.10 -2.82
CA MET A 41 -9.08 0.55 -1.51
C MET A 41 -9.88 1.18 -0.38
N GLU A 42 -9.98 2.52 -0.37
CA GLU A 42 -10.76 3.28 0.62
C GLU A 42 -12.22 2.82 0.67
N TYR A 43 -12.82 2.62 -0.51
CA TYR A 43 -14.18 2.09 -0.63
C TYR A 43 -14.33 0.69 -0.05
N HIS A 44 -13.47 -0.25 -0.44
CA HIS A 44 -13.58 -1.64 0.04
C HIS A 44 -13.25 -1.81 1.53
N LEU A 45 -12.41 -0.95 2.09
CA LEU A 45 -12.17 -0.86 3.53
C LEU A 45 -13.35 -0.23 4.29
N GLY A 46 -14.34 0.31 3.58
CA GLY A 46 -15.51 0.97 4.17
C GLY A 46 -15.13 2.26 4.89
N LEU A 47 -14.17 2.99 4.32
CA LEU A 47 -13.72 4.31 4.76
C LEU A 47 -14.28 5.43 3.86
N SER A 48 -14.65 5.09 2.63
CA SER A 48 -15.25 6.03 1.68
C SER A 48 -16.69 6.39 2.08
N SER A 49 -17.07 7.63 1.82
CA SER A 49 -18.46 8.12 1.90
C SER A 49 -19.28 7.81 0.65
N SER A 50 -18.64 7.31 -0.42
CA SER A 50 -19.32 6.94 -1.66
C SER A 50 -20.21 5.71 -1.48
N LEU A 51 -21.40 5.74 -2.08
CA LEU A 51 -22.29 4.58 -2.20
C LEU A 51 -21.99 3.73 -3.43
N GLU A 52 -21.29 4.30 -4.41
CA GLU A 52 -20.92 3.63 -5.66
C GLU A 52 -19.48 3.09 -5.56
N GLU A 53 -19.31 1.83 -5.96
CA GLU A 53 -17.99 1.19 -6.04
C GLU A 53 -17.16 1.89 -7.13
N PRO A 54 -15.96 2.41 -6.80
CA PRO A 54 -15.06 2.98 -7.79
C PRO A 54 -14.68 1.93 -8.83
N ILE A 55 -14.48 2.37 -10.08
CA ILE A 55 -13.99 1.49 -11.14
C ILE A 55 -12.57 1.01 -10.77
N PRO A 56 -12.29 -0.30 -10.78
CA PRO A 56 -10.94 -0.79 -10.51
C PRO A 56 -9.99 -0.33 -11.64
N PRO A 57 -8.84 0.28 -11.32
CA PRO A 57 -7.96 0.84 -12.36
C PRO A 57 -7.33 -0.23 -13.25
N THR A 58 -7.18 -1.44 -12.71
CA THR A 58 -6.77 -2.63 -13.48
C THR A 58 -7.60 -3.84 -13.06
N LYS A 59 -7.64 -4.87 -13.91
CA LYS A 59 -8.27 -6.15 -13.57
C LYS A 59 -7.68 -6.78 -12.31
N TYR A 60 -6.40 -6.54 -12.03
CA TYR A 60 -5.71 -7.07 -10.85
C TYR A 60 -6.11 -6.37 -9.55
N CYS A 61 -6.48 -5.08 -9.62
CA CYS A 61 -6.97 -4.35 -8.45
C CYS A 61 -8.26 -4.94 -7.86
N THR A 62 -9.04 -5.66 -8.67
CA THR A 62 -10.22 -6.40 -8.18
C THR A 62 -9.87 -7.43 -7.10
N LEU A 63 -8.62 -7.92 -7.05
CA LEU A 63 -8.17 -8.86 -6.01
C LEU A 63 -8.20 -8.24 -4.62
N PHE A 64 -7.96 -6.92 -4.52
CA PHE A 64 -7.97 -6.22 -3.24
C PHE A 64 -9.30 -6.38 -2.51
N ARG A 65 -10.43 -6.41 -3.22
CA ARG A 65 -11.76 -6.57 -2.61
C ARG A 65 -11.87 -7.86 -1.78
N TYR A 66 -11.23 -8.95 -2.23
CA TYR A 66 -11.25 -10.25 -1.53
C TYR A 66 -10.37 -10.25 -0.28
N ALA A 67 -9.39 -9.35 -0.20
CA ALA A 67 -8.65 -9.08 1.02
C ALA A 67 -9.46 -8.16 1.95
N ALA A 68 -9.99 -7.07 1.42
CA ALA A 68 -10.65 -6.03 2.19
C ALA A 68 -11.97 -6.48 2.82
N GLU A 69 -12.77 -7.31 2.15
CA GLU A 69 -14.08 -7.75 2.68
C GLU A 69 -13.97 -8.51 4.03
N PRO A 70 -13.18 -9.60 4.15
CA PRO A 70 -13.01 -10.28 5.43
C PRO A 70 -12.32 -9.39 6.48
N PHE A 71 -11.36 -8.55 6.06
CA PHE A 71 -10.72 -7.59 6.98
C PHE A 71 -11.75 -6.62 7.55
N ARG A 72 -12.58 -6.01 6.71
CA ARG A 72 -13.62 -5.05 7.10
C ARG A 72 -14.62 -5.65 8.09
N LYS A 73 -14.98 -6.92 7.94
CA LYS A 73 -15.92 -7.61 8.84
C LYS A 73 -15.35 -7.90 10.22
N ALA A 74 -14.03 -8.08 10.33
CA ALA A 74 -13.36 -8.56 11.54
C ALA A 74 -12.45 -7.52 12.21
N SER A 75 -12.35 -6.30 11.67
CA SER A 75 -11.49 -5.24 12.19
C SER A 75 -12.28 -4.00 12.65
N SER A 76 -11.70 -3.25 13.58
CA SER A 76 -12.21 -1.97 14.05
C SER A 76 -12.06 -0.88 12.98
N LEU A 77 -12.75 0.25 13.15
CA LEU A 77 -12.54 1.41 12.27
C LEU A 77 -11.08 1.89 12.29
N LEU A 78 -10.47 1.94 13.48
CA LEU A 78 -9.10 2.41 13.63
C LEU A 78 -8.08 1.50 12.91
N GLN A 79 -8.28 0.18 12.98
CA GLN A 79 -7.44 -0.78 12.23
C GLN A 79 -7.54 -0.58 10.72
N ARG A 80 -8.74 -0.28 10.22
CA ARG A 80 -8.97 -0.03 8.79
C ARG A 80 -8.32 1.27 8.34
N ILE A 81 -8.44 2.34 9.14
CA ILE A 81 -7.77 3.61 8.89
C ILE A 81 -6.26 3.42 8.85
N ARG A 82 -5.66 2.80 9.87
CA ARG A 82 -4.21 2.59 9.92
C ARG A 82 -3.71 1.78 8.73
N PHE A 83 -4.39 0.69 8.38
CA PHE A 83 -4.02 -0.11 7.22
C PHE A 83 -4.11 0.71 5.92
N TYR A 84 -5.14 1.54 5.77
CA TYR A 84 -5.27 2.42 4.62
C TYR A 84 -4.17 3.50 4.56
N GLU A 85 -3.80 4.09 5.69
CA GLU A 85 -2.71 5.07 5.76
C GLU A 85 -1.37 4.47 5.34
N GLU A 86 -1.05 3.26 5.79
CA GLU A 86 0.17 2.56 5.35
C GLU A 86 0.11 2.16 3.86
N LEU A 87 -1.06 1.75 3.37
CA LEU A 87 -1.27 1.54 1.93
C LEU A 87 -1.00 2.82 1.15
N LYS A 88 -1.49 3.96 1.64
CA LYS A 88 -1.27 5.24 0.98
C LYS A 88 0.21 5.61 0.93
N VAL A 89 0.94 5.47 2.04
CA VAL A 89 2.39 5.69 2.08
C VAL A 89 3.12 4.81 1.06
N TYR A 90 2.75 3.53 0.98
CA TYR A 90 3.31 2.61 -0.01
C TYR A 90 3.03 3.06 -1.45
N MET A 91 1.78 3.40 -1.76
CA MET A 91 1.34 3.81 -3.10
C MET A 91 2.00 5.11 -3.55
N ASP A 92 2.05 6.10 -2.67
CA ASP A 92 2.72 7.39 -2.90
C ASP A 92 4.23 7.16 -3.14
N GLY A 93 4.85 6.23 -2.40
CA GLY A 93 6.23 5.83 -2.62
C GLY A 93 6.46 5.18 -4.00
N CYS A 94 5.57 4.30 -4.42
CA CYS A 94 5.62 3.68 -5.75
C CYS A 94 5.46 4.73 -6.87
N GLU A 95 4.61 5.75 -6.69
CA GLU A 95 4.47 6.84 -7.67
C GLU A 95 5.81 7.59 -7.86
N VAL A 96 6.51 7.90 -6.77
CA VAL A 96 7.83 8.55 -6.84
C VAL A 96 8.89 7.66 -7.51
N GLU A 97 8.94 6.36 -7.21
CA GLU A 97 9.86 5.43 -7.88
C GLU A 97 9.64 5.43 -9.40
N GLN A 98 8.38 5.48 -9.84
CA GLN A 98 8.07 5.55 -11.26
C GLN A 98 8.48 6.88 -11.91
N GLU A 99 8.44 7.99 -11.19
CA GLU A 99 8.92 9.28 -11.71
C GLU A 99 10.41 9.21 -12.04
N PHE A 100 11.23 8.61 -11.17
CA PHE A 100 12.66 8.36 -11.44
C PHE A 100 12.85 7.46 -12.67
N VAL A 101 12.12 6.35 -12.75
CA VAL A 101 12.19 5.43 -13.91
C VAL A 101 11.83 6.14 -15.21
N ARG A 102 10.77 6.95 -15.22
CA ARG A 102 10.34 7.71 -16.41
C ARG A 102 11.35 8.78 -16.81
N ALA A 103 11.93 9.46 -15.83
CA ALA A 103 12.98 10.45 -16.08
C ALA A 103 14.29 9.80 -16.59
N GLY A 104 14.42 8.48 -16.46
CA GLY A 104 15.68 7.77 -16.73
C GLY A 104 16.76 8.14 -15.71
N GLU A 105 16.36 8.58 -14.52
CA GLU A 105 17.22 9.04 -13.45
C GLU A 105 17.38 7.97 -12.38
N LEU A 106 18.53 7.99 -11.70
CA LEU A 106 18.77 7.16 -10.51
C LEU A 106 18.68 8.04 -9.27
N PRO A 107 17.90 7.66 -8.25
CA PRO A 107 17.91 8.37 -6.98
C PRO A 107 19.30 8.28 -6.35
N SER A 108 19.71 9.33 -5.63
CA SER A 108 20.91 9.25 -4.78
C SER A 108 20.74 8.15 -3.71
N TRP A 109 21.85 7.69 -3.12
CA TRP A 109 21.81 6.74 -2.01
C TRP A 109 20.81 7.14 -0.90
N ARG A 110 20.75 8.43 -0.55
CA ARG A 110 19.88 8.93 0.53
C ARG A 110 18.42 8.93 0.09
N GLU A 111 18.14 9.38 -1.13
CA GLU A 111 16.79 9.36 -1.71
C GLU A 111 16.29 7.92 -1.82
N TYR A 112 17.11 7.02 -2.39
CA TYR A 112 16.80 5.61 -2.50
C TYR A 112 16.39 5.02 -1.14
N TRP A 113 17.19 5.24 -0.10
CA TRP A 113 16.88 4.68 1.22
C TRP A 113 15.66 5.34 1.90
N SER A 114 15.41 6.63 1.64
CA SER A 114 14.18 7.28 2.13
C SER A 114 12.93 6.76 1.42
N HIS A 115 13.02 6.42 0.13
CA HIS A 115 11.90 5.89 -0.64
C HIS A 115 11.68 4.39 -0.39
N ARG A 116 12.76 3.60 -0.33
CA ARG A 116 12.70 2.14 -0.17
C ARG A 116 12.06 1.70 1.14
N LEU A 117 12.17 2.52 2.19
CA LEU A 117 11.45 2.31 3.44
C LEU A 117 9.93 2.53 3.29
N GLY A 118 9.47 3.33 2.34
CA GLY A 118 8.05 3.45 2.01
C GLY A 118 7.54 2.36 1.06
N THR A 119 8.37 1.88 0.13
CA THR A 119 7.95 0.99 -0.97
C THR A 119 8.15 -0.50 -0.73
N SER A 120 8.64 -0.92 0.43
CA SER A 120 8.82 -2.34 0.74
C SER A 120 7.54 -3.07 1.12
N SER A 121 6.42 -2.35 1.27
CA SER A 121 5.14 -2.81 1.84
C SER A 121 5.20 -3.34 3.28
N VAL A 122 6.36 -3.38 3.94
CA VAL A 122 6.49 -4.00 5.27
C VAL A 122 5.58 -3.35 6.31
N HIS A 123 5.38 -2.04 6.20
CA HIS A 123 4.53 -1.31 7.12
C HIS A 123 3.04 -1.68 6.93
N THR A 124 2.61 -2.00 5.71
CA THR A 124 1.23 -2.44 5.46
C THR A 124 0.98 -3.79 6.13
N TYR A 125 1.93 -4.72 6.08
CA TYR A 125 1.88 -5.98 6.82
C TYR A 125 1.94 -5.77 8.33
N SER A 126 2.71 -4.79 8.80
CA SER A 126 2.80 -4.44 10.21
C SER A 126 1.46 -3.89 10.74
N ALA A 127 0.76 -3.08 9.96
CA ALA A 127 -0.60 -2.63 10.27
C ALA A 127 -1.62 -3.78 10.30
N LEU A 128 -1.39 -4.85 9.54
CA LEU A 128 -2.20 -6.08 9.61
C LEU A 128 -1.80 -7.01 10.77
N GLY A 129 -0.71 -6.73 11.49
CA GLY A 129 -0.16 -7.62 12.53
C GLY A 129 -1.15 -7.98 13.62
N GLU A 130 -1.88 -6.98 14.12
CA GLU A 130 -2.93 -7.17 15.12
C GLU A 130 -4.03 -8.13 14.60
N TYR A 131 -4.53 -7.87 13.39
CA TYR A 131 -5.52 -8.73 12.73
C TYR A 131 -5.00 -10.17 12.52
N MET A 132 -3.75 -10.33 12.08
CA MET A 132 -3.13 -11.64 11.84
C MET A 132 -2.97 -12.44 13.13
N SER A 133 -2.65 -11.77 14.23
CA SER A 133 -2.48 -12.40 15.53
C SER A 133 -3.80 -12.77 16.23
N GLY A 134 -4.94 -12.26 15.76
CA GLY A 134 -6.22 -12.32 16.46
C GLY A 134 -6.21 -11.54 17.78
N GLY A 135 -5.20 -10.69 18.00
CA GLY A 135 -5.03 -9.88 19.20
C GLY A 135 -5.81 -8.58 19.13
N ASN A 136 -5.89 -7.90 20.28
CA ASN A 136 -6.39 -6.54 20.40
C ASN A 136 -5.30 -5.72 21.10
N ILE A 137 -4.60 -4.91 20.31
CA ILE A 137 -3.49 -4.07 20.78
C ILE A 137 -4.09 -2.70 21.11
N PRO A 138 -3.89 -2.18 22.34
CA PRO A 138 -4.37 -0.85 22.68
C PRO A 138 -3.82 0.22 21.71
N PRO A 139 -4.66 1.14 21.21
CA PRO A 139 -4.23 2.21 20.31
C PRO A 139 -3.02 2.99 20.82
N GLU A 140 -2.97 3.25 22.12
CA GLU A 140 -1.91 4.01 22.77
C GLU A 140 -0.55 3.31 22.64
N MET A 141 -0.53 1.97 22.58
CA MET A 141 0.68 1.18 22.37
C MET A 141 1.13 1.22 20.91
N LEU A 142 0.17 1.29 19.98
CA LEU A 142 0.43 1.34 18.54
C LEU A 142 1.05 2.66 18.09
N ASP A 143 0.74 3.75 18.80
CA ASP A 143 1.24 5.08 18.48
C ASP A 143 2.58 5.42 19.15
N THR A 144 3.11 4.51 19.98
CA THR A 144 4.38 4.70 20.68
C THR A 144 5.56 4.87 19.72
N PRO A 145 6.55 5.72 20.06
CA PRO A 145 7.79 5.82 19.31
C PRO A 145 8.51 4.47 19.16
N GLU A 146 8.49 3.64 20.20
CA GLU A 146 9.17 2.35 20.23
C GLU A 146 8.60 1.37 19.20
N LEU A 147 7.26 1.32 19.06
CA LEU A 147 6.65 0.44 18.07
C LEU A 147 6.89 0.93 16.64
N LYS A 148 6.91 2.25 16.42
CA LYS A 148 7.26 2.83 15.12
C LYS A 148 8.72 2.52 14.74
N GLU A 149 9.65 2.64 15.68
CA GLU A 149 11.05 2.24 15.47
C GLU A 149 11.17 0.73 15.23
N LEU A 150 10.35 -0.11 15.87
CA LEU A 150 10.31 -1.54 15.58
C LEU A 150 9.92 -1.80 14.13
N TRP A 151 8.89 -1.12 13.60
CA TRP A 151 8.46 -1.28 12.21
C TRP A 151 9.54 -0.84 11.22
N VAL A 152 10.20 0.28 11.49
CA VAL A 152 11.37 0.73 10.72
C VAL A 152 12.50 -0.31 10.77
N GLY A 153 12.75 -0.91 11.94
CA GLY A 153 13.74 -1.95 12.13
C GLY A 153 13.44 -3.22 11.32
N ILE A 154 12.19 -3.70 11.35
CA ILE A 154 11.73 -4.85 10.55
C ILE A 154 11.90 -4.55 9.06
N ASN A 155 11.51 -3.36 8.64
CA ASN A 155 11.60 -2.94 7.25
C ASN A 155 13.06 -2.95 6.76
N ARG A 156 13.98 -2.35 7.53
CA ARG A 156 15.42 -2.39 7.24
C ARG A 156 15.93 -3.82 7.02
N HIS A 157 15.52 -4.80 7.83
CA HIS A 157 15.97 -6.19 7.71
C HIS A 157 15.44 -6.91 6.45
N ILE A 158 14.33 -6.43 5.88
CA ILE A 158 13.74 -7.02 4.67
C ILE A 158 14.35 -6.42 3.40
N VAL A 159 14.76 -5.14 3.45
CA VAL A 159 15.31 -4.42 2.29
C VAL A 159 16.84 -4.50 2.17
N THR A 160 17.55 -5.03 3.17
CA THR A 160 19.00 -5.30 3.16
C THR A 160 19.31 -6.75 2.85
#